data_AF-A0A661K5B5-F1
#
_entry.id   AF-A0A661K5B5-F1
#
_cell.length_a   1.000
_cell.length_b   1.000
_cell.length_c   1.000
_cell.angle_alpha   90.00
_cell.angle_beta   90.00
_cell.angle_gamma   90.00
#
_symmetry.space_group_name_H-M   'P 1'
#
loop_
_entity.id
_entity.type
_entity.pdbx_description
1 polymer ?
#
loop_
_entity_poly.entity_id
_entity_poly.type
_entity_poly.pdbx_seq_one_letter_code
_entity_poly.pdbx_strand_id
1 'polypeptide(L)'
;MYELVVKGAFSAAHALRDYHGKCEGLHGHNFKVEVYVRSEGLGPGGMALDFAVIKRELRAALEGVDHRYLNDLPYFRDKEPSSEN
;
A
#
# COMPACT_ATOMS: atom_id res chain seq x y z
N MET A 1 20.46 -6.69 13.80
CA MET A 1 19.18 -6.43 13.11
C MET A 1 19.09 -4.95 12.74
N TYR A 2 18.89 -4.67 11.45
CA TYR A 2 18.68 -3.35 10.86
C TYR A 2 17.27 -3.27 10.28
N GLU A 3 16.66 -2.09 10.32
CA GLU A 3 15.33 -1.84 9.75
C GLU A 3 15.38 -0.59 8.87
N LEU A 4 14.77 -0.68 7.69
CA LEU A 4 14.62 0.40 6.73
C LEU A 4 13.14 0.67 6.56
N VAL A 5 12.76 1.94 6.55
CA VAL A 5 11.38 2.36 6.31
C VAL A 5 11.35 3.29 5.11
N VAL A 6 10.50 2.98 4.14
CA VAL A 6 10.14 3.90 3.06
C VAL A 6 8.66 4.20 3.13
N LYS A 7 8.29 5.43 2.77
CA LYS A 7 6.90 5.90 2.77
C LYS A 7 6.47 6.23 1.36
N GLY A 8 5.23 5.90 1.04
CA GLY A 8 4.53 6.25 -0.18
C GLY A 8 3.10 6.67 0.14
N ALA A 9 2.39 7.12 -0.87
CA ALA A 9 0.98 7.46 -0.76
C ALA A 9 0.28 7.21 -2.10
N PHE A 10 -1.02 6.99 -2.03
CA PHE A 10 -1.91 6.93 -3.19
C PHE A 10 -3.28 7.48 -2.80
N SER A 11 -4.05 7.93 -3.78
CA SER A 11 -5.42 8.42 -3.58
C SER A 11 -6.38 7.47 -4.27
N ALA A 12 -7.38 6.97 -3.56
CA ALA A 12 -8.38 6.08 -4.14
C ALA A 12 -9.76 6.27 -3.50
N ALA A 13 -10.79 5.91 -4.26
CA ALA A 13 -12.16 5.83 -3.77
C ALA A 13 -12.55 4.36 -3.54
N HIS A 14 -13.46 4.13 -2.60
CA HIS A 14 -14.04 2.82 -2.35
C HIS A 14 -15.40 2.92 -1.64
N ALA A 15 -16.10 1.80 -1.56
CA ALA A 15 -17.29 1.58 -0.75
C ALA A 15 -17.20 0.20 -0.10
N LEU A 16 -17.44 0.11 1.21
CA LEU A 16 -17.45 -1.18 1.91
C LEU A 16 -18.85 -1.81 1.78
N ARG A 17 -18.96 -3.06 1.33
CA ARG A 17 -20.27 -3.65 0.99
C ARG A 17 -21.01 -4.17 2.24
N ASP A 18 -20.26 -4.60 3.25
CA ASP A 18 -20.81 -5.20 4.49
C ASP A 18 -20.31 -4.47 5.76
N TYR A 19 -20.43 -3.13 5.78
CA TYR A 19 -19.96 -2.30 6.91
C TYR A 19 -21.08 -1.82 7.85
N HIS A 20 -22.33 -1.81 7.39
CA HIS A 20 -23.51 -1.34 8.14
C HIS A 20 -23.35 0.08 8.71
N GLY A 21 -22.88 1.00 7.87
CA GLY A 21 -22.65 2.39 8.28
C GLY A 21 -22.19 3.29 7.14
N LYS A 22 -21.70 4.49 7.50
CA LYS A 22 -21.37 5.56 6.53
C LYS A 22 -20.36 5.16 5.42
N CYS A 23 -19.54 4.12 5.65
CA CYS A 23 -18.53 3.67 4.70
C CYS A 23 -19.10 2.77 3.59
N GLU A 24 -20.40 2.43 3.62
CA GLU A 24 -21.10 1.77 2.50
C GLU A 24 -21.36 2.73 1.33
N GLY A 25 -21.41 4.03 1.62
CA GLY A 25 -21.42 5.05 0.57
C GLY A 25 -20.05 5.18 -0.11
N LEU A 26 -20.06 5.56 -1.39
CA LEU A 26 -18.84 5.92 -2.10
C LEU A 26 -18.13 7.06 -1.37
N HIS A 27 -16.87 6.82 -1.02
CA HIS A 27 -16.00 7.81 -0.41
C HIS A 27 -14.55 7.56 -0.85
N GLY A 28 -13.61 8.38 -0.42
CA GLY A 28 -12.21 8.21 -0.78
C GLY A 28 -11.25 8.76 0.24
N HIS A 29 -10.00 8.34 0.10
CA HIS A 29 -8.92 8.67 1.03
C HIS A 29 -7.62 8.97 0.29
N ASN A 30 -6.74 9.67 0.99
CA ASN A 30 -5.33 9.75 0.67
C ASN A 30 -4.60 8.75 1.59
N PHE A 31 -4.39 7.54 1.08
CA PHE A 31 -3.75 6.46 1.81
C PHE A 31 -2.26 6.73 1.95
N LYS A 32 -1.73 6.49 3.16
CA LYS A 32 -0.29 6.50 3.43
C LYS A 32 0.17 5.06 3.59
N VAL A 33 1.26 4.71 2.92
CA VAL A 33 1.80 3.35 2.94
C VAL A 33 3.23 3.42 3.46
N GLU A 34 3.53 2.62 4.48
CA GLU A 34 4.88 2.47 5.03
C GLU A 34 5.34 1.02 4.81
N VAL A 35 6.49 0.86 4.17
CA VAL A 35 7.10 -0.46 3.95
C VAL A 35 8.33 -0.56 4.82
N TYR A 36 8.34 -1.62 5.65
CA TYR A 36 9.42 -1.96 6.55
C TYR A 36 10.21 -3.12 5.96
N VAL A 37 11.52 -2.94 5.80
CA VAL A 37 12.45 -3.99 5.36
C VAL A 37 13.41 -4.27 6.50
N ARG A 38 13.53 -5.54 6.91
CA ARG A 38 14.43 -5.99 7.98
C ARG A 38 15.59 -6.79 7.40
N SER A 39 16.77 -6.59 7.97
CA SER A 39 17.98 -7.35 7.62
C SER A 39 18.77 -7.70 8.87
N GLU A 40 19.30 -8.92 8.94
CA GLU A 40 20.15 -9.35 10.06
C GLU A 40 21.55 -8.70 10.01
N GLY A 41 22.01 -8.33 8.82
CA GLY A 41 23.33 -7.75 8.62
C GLY A 41 23.38 -6.73 7.48
N LEU A 42 24.57 -6.24 7.21
CA LEU A 42 24.85 -5.31 6.12
C LEU A 42 25.65 -6.04 5.04
N GLY A 43 25.40 -5.70 3.78
CA GLY A 43 26.24 -6.13 2.67
C GLY A 43 27.61 -5.44 2.69
N PRO A 44 28.51 -5.78 1.75
CA PRO A 44 29.88 -5.23 1.69
C PRO A 44 29.94 -3.70 1.63
N GLY A 45 28.92 -3.05 1.07
CA GLY A 45 28.80 -1.59 1.02
C GLY A 45 28.21 -0.94 2.27
N GLY A 46 28.03 -1.68 3.38
CA GLY A 46 27.45 -1.14 4.61
C GLY A 46 25.96 -0.85 4.54
N MET A 47 25.26 -1.38 3.53
CA MET A 47 23.81 -1.21 3.35
C MET A 47 23.10 -2.55 3.51
N ALA A 48 21.95 -2.51 4.18
CA ALA A 48 21.04 -3.66 4.24
C ALA A 48 20.34 -3.87 2.88
N LEU A 49 19.86 -2.79 2.27
CA LEU A 49 19.28 -2.75 0.94
C LEU A 49 19.34 -1.32 0.38
N ASP A 50 19.38 -1.18 -0.95
CA ASP A 50 19.33 0.13 -1.60
C ASP A 50 17.92 0.74 -1.53
N PHE A 51 17.78 1.93 -0.96
CA PHE A 51 16.52 2.68 -0.88
C PHE A 51 15.89 2.97 -2.25
N ALA A 52 16.67 3.13 -3.31
CA ALA A 52 16.14 3.36 -4.65
C ALA A 52 15.36 2.14 -5.15
N VAL A 53 15.82 0.93 -4.82
CA VAL A 53 15.11 -0.31 -5.13
C VAL A 53 13.79 -0.36 -4.38
N ILE A 54 13.79 -0.15 -3.06
CA ILE A 54 12.56 -0.23 -2.25
C ILE A 54 11.53 0.81 -2.71
N LYS A 55 11.97 2.04 -3.00
CA LYS A 55 11.08 3.11 -3.50
C LYS A 55 10.51 2.80 -4.87
N ARG A 56 11.29 2.20 -5.78
CA ARG A 56 10.83 1.79 -7.11
C ARG A 56 9.74 0.72 -6.99
N GLU A 57 9.99 -0.32 -6.21
CA GLU A 57 9.01 -1.40 -6.03
C GLU A 57 7.74 -0.90 -5.33
N LEU A 58 7.88 -0.07 -4.29
CA LEU A 58 6.73 0.56 -3.65
C LEU A 58 5.92 1.38 -4.67
N ARG A 59 6.57 2.23 -5.47
CA ARG A 59 5.87 3.02 -6.48
C ARG A 59 5.13 2.14 -7.49
N ALA A 60 5.78 1.12 -8.03
CA ALA A 60 5.19 0.21 -9.00
C ALA A 60 3.96 -0.51 -8.42
N ALA A 61 4.00 -0.90 -7.14
CA ALA A 61 2.85 -1.48 -6.45
C ALA A 61 1.70 -0.47 -6.30
N LEU A 62 2.00 0.78 -5.92
CA LEU A 62 1.00 1.83 -5.72
C LEU A 62 0.34 2.30 -7.04
N GLU A 63 1.04 2.25 -8.17
CA GLU A 63 0.49 2.61 -9.49
C GLU A 63 -0.75 1.78 -9.89
N GLY A 64 -0.87 0.55 -9.36
CA GLY A 64 -2.05 -0.29 -9.59
C GLY A 64 -3.32 0.19 -8.90
N VAL A 65 -3.19 1.00 -7.83
CA VAL A 65 -4.29 1.45 -6.97
C VAL A 65 -4.47 2.97 -6.95
N ASP A 66 -3.48 3.73 -7.38
CA ASP A 66 -3.53 5.19 -7.39
C ASP A 66 -4.53 5.76 -8.42
N HIS A 67 -5.30 6.75 -8.00
CA HIS A 67 -6.41 7.37 -8.74
C HIS A 67 -7.45 6.35 -9.26
N ARG A 68 -7.72 5.28 -8.50
CA ARG A 68 -8.69 4.23 -8.84
C ARG A 68 -9.91 4.22 -7.92
N TYR A 69 -10.98 3.59 -8.40
CA TYR A 69 -12.04 3.06 -7.56
C TYR A 69 -11.70 1.62 -7.21
N LEU A 70 -11.43 1.33 -5.93
CA LEU A 70 -10.86 0.04 -5.51
C LEU A 70 -11.81 -1.13 -5.79
N ASN A 71 -13.12 -0.94 -5.62
CA ASN A 71 -14.11 -1.98 -5.85
C ASN A 71 -14.11 -2.56 -7.27
N ASP A 72 -13.58 -1.84 -8.27
CA ASP A 72 -13.46 -2.29 -9.66
C ASP A 72 -12.21 -3.15 -9.93
N LEU A 73 -11.25 -3.16 -9.00
CA LEU A 73 -10.02 -3.94 -9.18
C LEU A 73 -10.33 -5.44 -9.00
N PRO A 74 -9.74 -6.32 -9.84
CA PRO A 74 -10.00 -7.76 -9.78
C PRO A 74 -9.79 -8.38 -8.39
N TYR A 75 -8.83 -7.87 -7.62
CA TYR A 75 -8.53 -8.33 -6.26
C TYR A 75 -9.70 -8.12 -5.27
N PHE A 76 -10.48 -7.04 -5.45
CA PHE A 76 -11.61 -6.68 -4.59
C PHE A 76 -12.95 -7.18 -5.13
N ARG A 77 -12.95 -8.09 -6.12
CA ARG A 77 -14.20 -8.70 -6.61
C ARG A 77 -14.94 -9.43 -5.49
N ASP A 78 -14.22 -10.29 -4.77
CA ASP A 78 -14.77 -11.16 -3.73
C ASP A 78 -14.29 -10.78 -2.31
N LYS A 79 -13.67 -9.60 -2.17
CA LYS A 79 -13.14 -9.07 -0.91
C LYS A 79 -13.60 -7.64 -0.69
N GLU A 80 -13.76 -7.26 0.57
CA GLU A 80 -13.97 -5.87 0.96
C GLU A 80 -12.73 -5.01 0.66
N PRO A 81 -12.86 -3.82 0.07
CA PRO A 81 -11.75 -2.90 -0.11
C PRO A 81 -11.42 -2.16 1.20
N SER A 82 -11.37 -2.85 2.33
CA SER A 82 -10.93 -2.28 3.61
C SER A 82 -9.41 -2.11 3.65
N SER A 83 -8.89 -1.39 4.65
CA SER A 83 -7.44 -1.16 4.78
C SER A 83 -6.65 -2.43 5.12
N GLU A 84 -7.32 -3.45 5.67
CA GLU A 84 -6.73 -4.74 6.05
C GLU A 84 -6.54 -5.70 4.87
N ASN A 85 -7.24 -5.51 3.74
CA ASN A 85 -7.21 -6.38 2.56
C ASN A 85 -6.28 -5.86 1.47
#